data_AF-A0A0H5NGW1-F1
#
_entry.id   AF-A0A0H5NGW1-F1
#
_cell.length_a   1.000
_cell.length_b   1.000
_cell.length_c   1.000
_cell.angle_alpha   90.00
_cell.angle_beta   90.00
_cell.angle_gamma   90.00
#
_symmetry.space_group_name_H-M   'P 1'
#
loop_
_entity.id
_entity.type
_entity.pdbx_description
1 polymer ?
#
loop_
_entity_poly.entity_id
_entity_poly.type
_entity_poly.pdbx_seq_one_letter_code
_entity_poly.pdbx_strand_id
1 'polypeptide(L)'
;MARPLRPRGSLRFEKPPLGLDDLVDRLVDRGLAVPDRDRARRYLRHIGYYRLSPYTIPFQRGGPDHLFRSGTGFDDVVDLYVFDRALRLLVMDALERVEVAVRAALTDHMSTTYGDSHWYIDASHSVRESVSPRSGWARRLHRLLGARPPMNLRGMGVPVDWADDPFWSRRIS
;
A
#
# COMPACT_ATOMS: atom_id res chain seq x y z
N MET A 1 -7.87 30.15 14.06
CA MET A 1 -9.10 29.31 14.18
C MET A 1 -8.79 27.89 13.78
N ALA A 2 -8.96 26.92 14.68
CA ALA A 2 -8.71 25.51 14.40
C ALA A 2 -9.86 24.89 13.59
N ARG A 3 -9.55 24.20 12.48
CA ARG A 3 -10.55 23.53 11.64
C ARG A 3 -11.13 22.33 12.39
N PRO A 4 -12.46 22.20 12.55
CA PRO A 4 -13.04 21.07 13.26
C PRO A 4 -12.66 19.75 12.57
N LEU A 5 -12.34 18.74 13.39
CA LEU A 5 -12.07 17.39 12.92
C LEU A 5 -13.32 16.83 12.25
N ARG A 6 -13.23 16.45 10.97
CA ARG A 6 -14.34 15.78 10.29
C ARG A 6 -14.58 14.43 10.99
N PRO A 7 -15.83 14.06 11.32
CA PRO A 7 -16.13 12.76 11.90
C PRO A 7 -15.65 11.67 10.94
N ARG A 8 -14.81 10.75 11.44
CA ARG A 8 -14.35 9.60 10.64
C ARG A 8 -15.44 8.53 10.64
N GLY A 9 -15.81 8.04 9.46
CA GLY A 9 -16.49 6.75 9.30
C GLY A 9 -17.99 6.70 9.63
N SER A 10 -18.69 7.83 9.80
CA SER A 10 -20.16 7.83 10.01
C SER A 10 -20.97 7.92 8.72
N LEU A 11 -20.33 8.22 7.58
CA LEU A 11 -21.00 8.34 6.29
C LEU A 11 -21.19 6.95 5.68
N ARG A 12 -22.44 6.58 5.38
CA ARG A 12 -22.74 5.41 4.55
C ARG A 12 -22.39 5.72 3.10
N PHE A 13 -21.72 4.78 2.43
CA PHE A 13 -21.38 4.92 1.02
C PHE A 13 -22.61 4.58 0.19
N GLU A 14 -23.24 5.61 -0.39
CA GLU A 14 -24.55 5.48 -1.06
C GLU A 14 -24.45 5.19 -2.56
N LYS A 15 -23.25 5.20 -3.15
CA LYS A 15 -23.10 4.93 -4.58
C LYS A 15 -23.40 3.45 -4.86
N PRO A 16 -24.33 3.14 -5.78
CA PRO A 16 -24.62 1.76 -6.12
C PRO A 16 -23.40 1.10 -6.76
N PRO A 17 -23.19 -0.21 -6.52
CA PRO A 17 -22.19 -0.96 -7.27
C PRO A 17 -22.57 -0.98 -8.75
N LEU A 18 -21.56 -0.96 -9.61
CA LEU A 18 -21.74 -1.11 -11.04
C LEU A 18 -21.31 -2.52 -11.48
N GLY A 19 -22.05 -3.09 -12.43
CA GLY A 19 -21.65 -4.28 -13.15
C GLY A 19 -20.49 -3.99 -14.11
N LEU A 20 -19.91 -5.04 -14.68
CA LEU A 20 -18.81 -4.87 -15.63
C LEU A 20 -19.26 -4.15 -16.91
N ASP A 21 -20.46 -4.43 -17.40
CA ASP A 21 -21.00 -3.79 -18.59
C ASP A 21 -21.26 -2.29 -18.33
N ASP A 22 -21.85 -1.93 -17.19
CA ASP A 22 -22.03 -0.54 -16.77
C ASP A 22 -20.69 0.23 -16.64
N LEU A 23 -19.63 -0.47 -16.23
CA LEU A 23 -18.29 0.12 -16.16
C LEU A 23 -17.69 0.35 -17.55
N VAL A 24 -17.94 -0.54 -18.51
CA VAL A 24 -17.56 -0.32 -19.91
C VAL A 24 -18.35 0.86 -20.49
N ASP A 25 -19.66 0.89 -20.27
CA ASP A 25 -20.53 2.00 -20.72
C ASP A 25 -20.06 3.33 -20.16
N ARG A 26 -19.77 3.39 -18.86
CA ARG A 26 -19.20 4.59 -18.24
C ARG A 26 -17.91 5.08 -18.93
N LEU A 27 -17.04 4.17 -19.39
CA LEU A 27 -15.82 4.57 -20.08
C LEU A 27 -16.15 5.12 -21.47
N VAL A 28 -17.07 4.48 -22.19
CA VAL A 28 -17.56 4.93 -23.50
C VAL A 28 -18.27 6.28 -23.41
N ASP A 29 -19.17 6.46 -22.43
CA ASP A 29 -19.90 7.70 -22.18
C ASP A 29 -18.97 8.89 -21.89
N ARG A 30 -17.80 8.61 -21.31
CA ARG A 30 -16.76 9.62 -21.06
C ARG A 30 -15.90 9.93 -22.29
N GLY A 31 -16.15 9.26 -23.41
CA GLY A 31 -15.45 9.46 -24.67
C GLY A 31 -14.24 8.55 -24.89
N LEU A 32 -14.11 7.44 -24.15
CA LEU A 32 -13.06 6.44 -24.41
C LEU A 32 -13.49 5.52 -25.57
N ALA A 33 -12.63 5.36 -26.58
CA ALA A 33 -12.89 4.41 -27.65
C ALA A 33 -12.66 2.97 -27.16
N VAL A 34 -13.71 2.15 -27.20
CA VAL A 34 -13.68 0.74 -26.78
C VAL A 34 -14.18 -0.14 -27.94
N PRO A 35 -13.32 -0.45 -28.93
CA PRO A 35 -13.73 -1.22 -30.12
C PRO A 35 -14.10 -2.67 -29.77
N ASP A 36 -13.39 -3.29 -28.82
CA ASP A 36 -13.69 -4.63 -28.31
C ASP A 36 -14.16 -4.54 -26.84
N ARG A 37 -15.49 -4.49 -26.68
CA ARG A 37 -16.15 -4.38 -25.37
C ARG A 37 -15.94 -5.63 -24.51
N ASP A 38 -15.89 -6.82 -25.11
CA ASP A 38 -15.67 -8.06 -24.38
C ASP A 38 -14.26 -8.12 -23.79
N ARG A 39 -13.27 -7.64 -24.55
CA ARG A 39 -11.90 -7.47 -24.05
C ARG A 39 -11.85 -6.48 -22.90
N ALA A 40 -12.46 -5.31 -23.04
CA ALA A 40 -12.52 -4.33 -21.95
C ALA A 40 -13.17 -4.91 -20.69
N ARG A 41 -14.28 -5.64 -20.84
CA ARG A 41 -14.95 -6.36 -19.76
C ARG A 41 -14.02 -7.36 -19.06
N ARG A 42 -13.25 -8.16 -19.82
CA ARG A 42 -12.26 -9.09 -19.25
C ARG A 42 -11.19 -8.36 -18.46
N TYR A 43 -10.64 -7.28 -18.99
CA TYR A 43 -9.65 -6.47 -18.26
C TYR A 43 -10.21 -5.88 -16.97
N LEU A 44 -11.42 -5.29 -17.02
CA LEU A 44 -12.07 -4.74 -15.84
C LEU A 44 -12.37 -5.81 -14.78
N ARG A 45 -12.69 -7.05 -15.20
CA ARG A 45 -12.88 -8.19 -14.31
C ARG A 45 -11.59 -8.60 -13.59
N HIS A 46 -10.47 -8.67 -14.30
CA HIS A 46 -9.21 -9.22 -13.77
C HIS A 46 -8.30 -8.17 -13.12
N ILE A 47 -8.21 -6.96 -13.68
CA ILE A 47 -7.44 -5.85 -13.12
C ILE A 47 -8.24 -5.13 -12.04
N GLY A 48 -9.54 -4.95 -12.27
CA GLY A 48 -10.43 -4.14 -11.43
C GLY A 48 -10.45 -2.67 -11.87
N TYR A 49 -11.65 -2.08 -11.94
CA TYR A 49 -11.85 -0.69 -12.36
C TYR A 49 -11.04 0.30 -11.51
N TYR A 50 -11.03 0.16 -10.19
CA TYR A 50 -10.30 1.10 -9.31
C TYR A 50 -8.78 1.02 -9.42
N ARG A 51 -8.25 -0.11 -9.91
CA ARG A 51 -6.83 -0.24 -10.23
C ARG A 51 -6.53 0.38 -11.58
N LEU A 52 -7.42 0.25 -12.56
CA LEU A 52 -7.22 0.81 -13.90
C LEU A 52 -7.52 2.32 -13.96
N SER A 53 -8.45 2.82 -13.15
CA SER A 53 -8.94 4.21 -13.24
C SER A 53 -7.87 5.29 -13.06
N PRO A 54 -6.86 5.16 -12.20
CA PRO A 54 -5.81 6.18 -12.10
C PRO A 54 -4.99 6.31 -13.40
N TYR A 55 -4.83 5.22 -14.16
CA TYR A 55 -4.12 5.22 -15.44
C TYR A 55 -4.91 5.92 -16.55
N THR A 56 -6.20 6.24 -16.32
CA THR A 56 -6.98 7.06 -17.24
C THR A 56 -6.68 8.56 -17.14
N ILE A 57 -6.11 9.02 -16.02
CA ILE A 57 -5.92 10.46 -15.72
C ILE A 57 -5.12 11.19 -16.80
N PRO A 58 -3.98 10.66 -17.32
CA PRO A 58 -3.20 11.36 -18.34
C PRO A 58 -3.97 11.60 -19.65
N PHE A 59 -4.98 10.78 -19.93
CA PHE A 59 -5.80 10.84 -21.13
C PHE A 59 -7.08 11.67 -20.97
N GLN A 60 -7.34 12.19 -19.78
CA GLN A 60 -8.48 13.07 -19.53
C GLN A 60 -8.18 14.51 -19.99
N ARG A 61 -9.24 15.27 -20.28
CA ARG A 61 -9.17 16.71 -20.60
C ARG A 61 -8.90 17.58 -19.38
N GLY A 62 -9.03 17.01 -18.17
CA GLY A 62 -9.01 17.72 -16.89
C GLY A 62 -10.40 18.27 -16.55
N GLY A 63 -10.77 18.23 -15.27
CA GLY A 63 -12.10 18.64 -14.81
C GLY A 63 -12.80 17.57 -13.95
N PRO A 64 -13.98 17.90 -13.37
CA PRO A 64 -14.73 17.00 -12.49
C PRO A 64 -15.51 15.90 -13.22
N ASP A 65 -15.63 16.01 -14.55
CA ASP A 65 -16.44 15.16 -15.42
C ASP A 65 -15.70 13.92 -15.94
N HIS A 66 -14.37 13.89 -15.81
CA HIS A 66 -13.50 12.79 -16.23
C HIS A 66 -13.59 12.46 -17.73
N LEU A 67 -13.86 13.45 -18.59
CA LEU A 67 -13.94 13.25 -20.03
C LEU A 67 -12.57 12.98 -20.66
N PHE A 68 -12.54 12.07 -21.63
CA PHE A 68 -11.34 11.68 -22.36
C PHE A 68 -11.02 12.61 -23.53
N ARG A 69 -9.74 12.72 -23.87
CA ARG A 69 -9.28 13.41 -25.09
C ARG A 69 -9.74 12.62 -26.31
N SER A 70 -10.09 13.33 -27.39
CA SER A 70 -10.50 12.70 -28.64
C SER A 70 -9.43 11.73 -29.14
N GLY A 71 -9.84 10.56 -29.62
CA GLY A 71 -8.94 9.53 -30.13
C GLY A 71 -8.30 8.63 -29.06
N THR A 72 -8.56 8.86 -27.77
CA THR A 72 -8.05 7.96 -26.72
C THR A 72 -8.78 6.62 -26.78
N GLY A 73 -8.02 5.53 -26.94
CA GLY A 73 -8.51 4.16 -26.89
C GLY A 73 -8.36 3.52 -25.52
N PHE A 74 -9.13 2.46 -25.28
CA PHE A 74 -8.98 1.61 -24.10
C PHE A 74 -7.56 1.01 -24.01
N ASP A 75 -6.96 0.68 -25.15
CA ASP A 75 -5.63 0.10 -25.21
C ASP A 75 -4.54 1.06 -24.74
N ASP A 76 -4.66 2.36 -24.98
CA ASP A 76 -3.71 3.36 -24.46
C ASP A 76 -3.62 3.33 -22.93
N VAL A 77 -4.77 3.15 -22.27
CA VAL A 77 -4.86 3.05 -20.81
C VAL A 77 -4.27 1.73 -20.31
N VAL A 78 -4.57 0.63 -21.00
CA VAL A 78 -4.06 -0.70 -20.66
C VAL A 78 -2.55 -0.77 -20.84
N ASP A 79 -2.01 -0.20 -21.91
CA ASP A 79 -0.58 -0.21 -22.21
C ASP A 79 0.21 0.56 -21.15
N LEU A 80 -0.30 1.71 -20.70
CA LEU A 80 0.29 2.44 -19.59
C LEU A 80 0.30 1.61 -18.30
N TYR A 81 -0.78 0.88 -18.01
CA TYR A 81 -0.84 -0.02 -16.86
C TYR A 81 0.16 -1.19 -16.99
N VAL A 82 0.25 -1.81 -18.16
CA VAL A 82 1.15 -2.94 -18.43
C VAL A 82 2.61 -2.49 -18.30
N PHE A 83 2.95 -1.31 -18.82
CA PHE A 83 4.26 -0.71 -18.67
C PHE A 83 4.61 -0.46 -17.20
N ASP A 84 3.73 0.18 -16.42
CA ASP A 84 3.96 0.42 -14.99
C ASP A 84 4.13 -0.90 -14.20
N ARG A 85 3.37 -1.95 -14.57
CA ARG A 85 3.54 -3.28 -14.00
C ARG A 85 4.93 -3.85 -14.30
N ALA A 86 5.41 -3.74 -15.55
CA ALA A 86 6.73 -4.22 -15.93
C ALA A 86 7.84 -3.43 -15.20
N LEU A 87 7.71 -2.10 -15.15
CA LEU A 87 8.63 -1.23 -14.42
C LEU A 87 8.70 -1.59 -12.93
N ARG A 88 7.54 -1.82 -12.29
CA ARG A 88 7.50 -2.23 -10.88
C ARG A 88 8.26 -3.52 -10.62
N LEU A 89 8.18 -4.50 -11.53
CA LEU A 89 8.90 -5.77 -11.38
C LEU A 89 10.41 -5.57 -11.46
N LEU A 90 10.90 -4.74 -12.40
CA LEU A 90 12.32 -4.40 -12.50
C LEU A 90 12.83 -3.65 -11.26
N VAL A 91 12.04 -2.71 -10.76
CA VAL A 91 12.38 -1.97 -9.53
C VAL A 91 12.42 -2.90 -8.31
N MET A 92 11.48 -3.84 -8.19
CA MET A 92 11.47 -4.79 -7.08
C MET A 92 12.66 -5.76 -7.13
N ASP A 93 13.04 -6.26 -8.32
CA ASP A 93 14.25 -7.09 -8.50
C ASP A 93 15.52 -6.34 -8.04
N ALA A 94 15.64 -5.06 -8.38
CA ALA A 94 16.77 -4.24 -7.93
C ALA A 94 16.74 -3.98 -6.42
N LEU A 95 15.56 -3.67 -5.85
CA LEU A 95 15.40 -3.38 -4.43
C LEU A 95 15.69 -4.61 -3.55
N GLU A 96 15.39 -5.82 -4.02
CA GLU A 96 15.71 -7.04 -3.30
C GLU A 96 17.23 -7.17 -3.06
N ARG A 97 18.06 -6.92 -4.08
CA ARG A 97 19.52 -6.97 -3.95
C ARG A 97 20.06 -5.88 -3.02
N VAL A 98 19.49 -4.68 -3.11
CA VAL A 98 19.86 -3.56 -2.23
C VAL A 98 19.50 -3.88 -0.77
N GLU A 99 18.33 -4.44 -0.52
CA GLU A 99 17.87 -4.82 0.82
C GLU A 99 18.81 -5.83 1.47
N VAL A 100 19.16 -6.91 0.75
CA VAL A 100 20.09 -7.93 1.26
C VAL A 100 21.47 -7.33 1.54
N ALA A 101 21.99 -6.50 0.64
CA ALA A 101 23.30 -5.87 0.82
C ALA A 101 23.31 -4.92 2.04
N VAL A 102 22.28 -4.09 2.19
CA VAL A 102 22.14 -3.18 3.35
C VAL A 102 22.00 -3.97 4.65
N ARG A 103 21.19 -5.03 4.67
CA ARG A 103 21.03 -5.89 5.85
C ARG A 103 22.34 -6.56 6.24
N ALA A 104 23.08 -7.09 5.27
CA ALA A 104 24.38 -7.72 5.51
C ALA A 104 25.39 -6.71 6.06
N ALA A 105 25.53 -5.54 5.42
CA ALA A 105 26.44 -4.49 5.86
C ALA A 105 26.10 -3.97 7.27
N LEU A 106 24.81 -3.77 7.55
CA LEU A 106 24.35 -3.37 8.89
C LEU A 106 24.68 -4.45 9.93
N THR A 107 24.41 -5.72 9.62
CA THR A 107 24.65 -6.83 10.54
C THR A 107 26.13 -6.98 10.85
N ASP A 108 26.99 -6.92 9.83
CA ASP A 108 28.44 -6.98 9.98
C ASP A 108 28.94 -5.85 10.89
N HIS A 109 28.64 -4.59 10.52
CA HIS A 109 29.10 -3.43 11.27
C HIS A 109 28.64 -3.44 12.73
N MET A 110 27.36 -3.70 12.98
CA MET A 110 26.80 -3.70 14.33
C MET A 110 27.36 -4.86 15.16
N SER A 111 27.47 -6.06 14.58
CA SER A 111 28.02 -7.22 15.30
C SER A 111 29.47 -6.99 15.71
N THR A 112 30.30 -6.43 14.82
CA THR A 112 31.71 -6.14 15.14
C THR A 112 31.85 -4.97 16.11
N THR A 113 30.99 -3.95 16.01
CA THR A 113 31.07 -2.76 16.88
C THR A 113 30.69 -3.07 18.32
N TYR A 114 29.67 -3.91 18.52
CA TYR A 114 29.17 -4.25 19.85
C TYR A 114 29.67 -5.61 20.35
N GLY A 115 30.42 -6.36 19.54
CA GLY A 115 30.90 -7.69 19.90
C GLY A 115 29.80 -8.73 20.10
N ASP A 116 28.61 -8.49 19.54
CA ASP A 116 27.42 -9.30 19.74
C ASP A 116 26.72 -9.61 18.41
N SER A 117 26.73 -10.88 18.03
CA SER A 117 26.00 -11.42 16.86
C SER A 117 24.47 -11.22 16.93
N HIS A 118 23.91 -10.97 18.13
CA HIS A 118 22.49 -10.73 18.36
C HIS A 118 22.19 -9.27 18.70
N TRP A 119 23.03 -8.33 18.26
CA TRP A 119 22.92 -6.88 18.54
C TRP A 119 21.50 -6.30 18.38
N TYR A 120 20.68 -6.85 17.47
CA TYR A 120 19.32 -6.39 17.17
C TYR A 120 18.28 -6.74 18.25
N ILE A 121 18.61 -7.64 19.17
CA ILE A 121 17.77 -7.97 20.34
C ILE A 121 17.86 -6.86 21.38
N ASP A 122 19.01 -6.19 21.47
CA ASP A 122 19.20 -5.08 22.40
C ASP A 122 18.50 -3.80 21.88
N ALA A 123 17.52 -3.37 22.65
CA ALA A 123 16.76 -2.15 22.43
C ALA A 123 17.61 -0.88 22.26
N SER A 124 18.79 -0.85 22.89
CA SER A 124 19.71 0.30 22.85
C SER A 124 20.40 0.46 21.49
N HIS A 125 20.52 -0.62 20.71
CA HIS A 125 21.07 -0.61 19.35
C HIS A 125 20.02 -0.35 18.26
N SER A 126 18.76 -0.08 18.65
CA SER A 126 17.67 0.02 17.68
C SER A 126 17.75 1.30 16.82
N VAL A 127 17.80 1.11 15.50
CA VAL A 127 17.89 2.20 14.50
C VAL A 127 16.56 2.96 14.32
N ARG A 128 15.49 2.52 14.97
CA ARG A 128 14.14 3.08 14.76
C ARG A 128 14.00 4.49 15.33
N GLU A 129 14.70 4.79 16.42
CA GLU A 129 14.66 6.11 17.06
C GLU A 129 15.41 7.16 16.25
N SER A 130 16.45 6.77 15.50
CA SER A 130 17.17 7.68 14.61
C SER A 130 16.46 7.85 13.26
N VAL A 131 15.92 6.77 12.68
CA VAL A 131 15.33 6.79 11.32
C VAL A 131 13.87 7.24 11.31
N SER A 132 13.08 6.88 12.33
CA SER A 132 11.67 7.25 12.40
C SER A 132 11.21 7.53 13.84
N PRO A 133 11.78 8.55 14.50
CA PRO A 133 11.51 8.88 15.91
C PRO A 133 10.03 9.14 16.19
N ARG A 134 9.29 9.66 15.20
CA ARG A 134 7.86 10.00 15.32
C ARG A 134 6.93 8.87 14.88
N SER A 135 7.45 7.67 14.61
CA SER A 135 6.64 6.56 14.16
C SER A 135 5.68 6.08 15.25
N GLY A 136 4.37 6.24 15.01
CA GLY A 136 3.34 5.63 15.85
C GLY A 136 3.17 4.12 15.66
N TRP A 137 4.10 3.45 14.96
CA TRP A 137 3.95 2.06 14.55
C TRP A 137 3.78 1.10 15.74
N ALA A 138 4.58 1.22 16.80
CA ALA A 138 4.47 0.36 17.99
C ALA A 138 3.07 0.46 18.64
N ARG A 139 2.57 1.69 18.84
CA ARG A 139 1.20 1.93 19.32
C ARG A 139 0.12 1.37 18.40
N ARG A 140 0.31 1.45 17.08
CA ARG A 140 -0.62 0.86 16.11
C ARG A 140 -0.60 -0.67 16.13
N LEU A 141 0.58 -1.28 16.26
CA LEU A 141 0.73 -2.73 16.38
C LEU A 141 0.07 -3.23 17.67
N HIS A 142 0.36 -2.60 18.81
CA HIS A 142 -0.28 -2.92 20.09
C HIS A 142 -1.81 -2.84 20.00
N ARG A 143 -2.35 -1.76 19.40
CA ARG A 143 -3.79 -1.64 19.17
C ARG A 143 -4.34 -2.73 18.24
N LEU A 144 -3.62 -3.08 17.18
CA LEU A 144 -4.04 -4.12 16.23
C LEU A 144 -4.13 -5.50 16.89
N LEU A 145 -3.14 -5.84 17.71
CA LEU A 145 -3.09 -7.11 18.42
C LEU A 145 -4.12 -7.17 19.56
N GLY A 146 -4.37 -6.05 20.25
CA GLY A 146 -5.37 -5.98 21.34
C GLY A 146 -6.83 -5.82 20.90
N ALA A 147 -7.10 -5.34 19.68
CA ALA A 147 -8.46 -5.06 19.20
C ALA A 147 -9.16 -6.26 18.53
N ARG A 148 -8.53 -7.45 18.48
CA ARG A 148 -9.11 -8.65 17.84
C ARG A 148 -9.50 -9.70 18.89
N PRO A 149 -10.46 -10.60 18.59
CA PRO A 149 -10.76 -11.77 19.43
C PRO A 149 -9.49 -12.58 19.71
N PRO A 150 -9.44 -13.44 20.76
CA PRO A 150 -8.24 -14.17 21.13
C PRO A 150 -7.69 -14.97 19.94
N MET A 151 -6.62 -14.44 19.36
CA MET A 151 -5.83 -15.08 18.30
C MET A 151 -4.74 -15.91 18.95
N ASN A 152 -4.29 -16.98 18.29
CA ASN A 152 -3.11 -17.73 18.71
C ASN A 152 -1.82 -16.93 18.44
N LEU A 153 -1.60 -15.86 19.21
CA LEU A 153 -0.44 -14.98 19.09
C LEU A 153 0.87 -15.73 19.29
N ARG A 154 0.88 -16.71 20.20
CA ARG A 154 2.02 -17.59 20.42
C ARG A 154 2.40 -18.38 19.17
N GLY A 155 1.40 -18.90 18.45
CA GLY A 155 1.59 -19.57 17.15
C GLY A 155 2.03 -18.64 16.02
N MET A 156 1.98 -17.33 16.23
CA MET A 156 2.47 -16.29 15.31
C MET A 156 3.83 -15.71 15.74
N GLY A 157 4.48 -16.30 16.76
CA GLY A 157 5.77 -15.85 17.25
C GLY A 157 5.70 -14.61 18.16
N VAL A 158 4.53 -14.28 18.72
CA VAL A 158 4.34 -13.18 19.68
C VAL A 158 4.16 -13.78 21.09
N PRO A 159 5.14 -13.60 22.01
CA PRO A 159 5.01 -14.02 23.41
C PRO A 159 3.81 -13.37 24.10
N VAL A 160 3.29 -13.99 25.17
CA VAL A 160 2.10 -13.48 25.88
C VAL A 160 2.39 -12.14 26.58
N ASP A 161 3.61 -11.97 27.05
CA ASP A 161 4.18 -10.85 27.80
C ASP A 161 5.00 -9.89 26.92
N TRP A 162 4.91 -10.01 25.60
CA TRP A 162 5.70 -9.21 24.67
C TRP A 162 5.58 -7.69 24.86
N ALA A 163 4.43 -7.21 25.37
CA ALA A 163 4.17 -5.79 25.60
C ALA A 163 4.88 -5.25 26.85
N ASP A 164 5.19 -6.13 27.81
CA ASP A 164 5.86 -5.80 29.06
C ASP A 164 7.39 -5.70 28.89
N ASP A 165 7.92 -6.28 27.81
CA ASP A 165 9.32 -6.21 27.45
C ASP A 165 9.82 -4.73 27.40
N PRO A 166 11.01 -4.41 27.95
CA PRO A 166 11.52 -3.04 28.04
C PRO A 166 11.70 -2.35 26.69
N PHE A 167 11.86 -3.09 25.59
CA PHE A 167 11.82 -2.52 24.25
C PHE A 167 10.40 -2.05 23.91
N TRP A 168 9.40 -2.89 24.11
CA TRP A 168 8.03 -2.61 23.69
C TRP A 168 7.29 -1.62 24.60
N SER A 169 7.36 -1.78 25.92
CA SER A 169 6.64 -0.96 26.90
C SER A 169 6.92 0.55 26.77
N ARG A 170 8.20 0.93 26.63
CA ARG A 170 8.65 2.32 26.37
C ARG A 170 8.07 2.94 25.08
N ARG A 171 7.60 2.10 24.16
CA ARG A 171 7.19 2.50 22.80
C ARG A 171 5.67 2.38 22.58
N ILE A 172 4.97 1.77 23.53
CA ILE A 172 3.52 1.58 23.54
C ILE A 172 2.80 2.65 24.37
N SER A 173 3.43 3.22 25.40
CA SER A 173 2.88 4.35 26.18
C SER A 173 2.73 5.60 25.32
#